data_AF-A0A804ILS7-F1
#
_entry.id   AF-A0A804ILS7-F1
#
_cell.length_a   1.000
_cell.length_b   1.000
_cell.length_c   1.000
_cell.angle_alpha   90.00
_cell.angle_beta   90.00
_cell.angle_gamma   90.00
#
_symmetry.space_group_name_H-M   'P 1'
#
loop_
_entity.id
_entity.type
_entity.pdbx_description
1 polymer ?
#
loop_
_entity_poly.entity_id
_entity_poly.type
_entity_poly.pdbx_seq_one_letter_code
_entity_poly.pdbx_strand_id
1 'polypeptide(L)' 'MDAEDQKKEIKLFINSPGGSVTAGMGIYDAMKLCKADVSTVCLGLLASMGAFLLAAGTKGKKILHAKC' A
#
# COMPACT_ATOMS: atom_id res chain seq x y z
N MET A 1 -12.08 7.30 6.69
CA MET A 1 -10.68 6.97 7.04
C MET A 1 -9.82 8.23 7.06
N ASP A 2 -9.21 8.71 5.98
CA ASP A 2 -8.42 9.97 6.03
C ASP A 2 -9.29 11.22 6.24
N ALA A 3 -10.44 11.29 5.56
CA ALA A 3 -11.38 12.41 5.70
C ALA A 3 -12.09 12.45 7.06
N GLU A 4 -12.13 11.32 7.77
CA GLU A 4 -12.75 11.20 9.10
C GLU A 4 -11.74 11.48 10.21
N ASP A 5 -10.53 10.93 10.08
CA ASP A 5 -9.43 11.16 11.01
C ASP A 5 -8.08 11.05 10.28
N GLN A 6 -7.49 12.22 9.99
CA GLN A 6 -6.22 12.37 9.28
C GLN A 6 -5.02 11.83 10.08
N LYS A 7 -5.19 11.49 11.36
CA LYS A 7 -4.12 10.92 12.21
C LYS A 7 -4.21 9.40 12.32
N LYS A 8 -5.36 8.82 11.97
CA LYS A 8 -5.57 7.38 12.07
C LYS A 8 -4.90 6.68 10.90
N GLU A 9 -3.97 5.79 11.22
CA GLU A 9 -3.27 4.98 10.23
C GLU A 9 -4.23 4.18 9.33
N ILE A 10 -3.92 4.19 8.02
CA ILE A 10 -4.56 3.37 7.00
C ILE A 10 -3.73 2.11 6.79
N LYS A 11 -4.38 0.94 6.77
CA LYS A 11 -3.72 -0.34 6.47
C LYS A 11 -4.17 -0.85 5.10
N LEU A 12 -3.22 -0.92 4.18
CA LEU A 12 -3.40 -1.47 2.84
C LEU A 12 -2.84 -2.89 2.80
N PHE A 13 -3.73 -3.87 2.72
CA PHE A 13 -3.37 -5.28 2.55
C PHE A 13 -3.24 -5.61 1.06
N ILE A 14 -2.14 -6.23 0.68
CA ILE A 14 -1.80 -6.48 -0.73
C ILE A 14 -1.48 -7.96 -0.92
N ASN A 15 -2.20 -8.58 -1.85
CA ASN A 15 -1.93 -9.90 -2.40
C ASN A 15 -2.24 -9.83 -3.90
N SER A 16 -1.21 -9.60 -4.72
CA SER A 16 -1.37 -9.28 -6.13
C SER A 16 -0.18 -9.77 -6.96
N PRO A 17 -0.42 -10.42 -8.11
CA PRO A 17 0.61 -10.69 -9.10
C PRO A 17 1.06 -9.42 -9.87
N GLY A 18 0.47 -8.27 -9.58
CA GLY A 18 0.64 -7.03 -10.34
C GLY A 18 -0.52 -6.82 -11.32
N GLY A 19 -0.29 -5.97 -12.33
CA GLY A 19 -1.32 -5.62 -13.31
C GLY A 19 -1.02 -4.31 -14.02
N SER A 20 -2.07 -3.55 -14.33
CA SER A 20 -1.96 -2.27 -15.03
C SER A 20 -1.10 -1.26 -14.26
N VAL A 21 -0.08 -0.72 -14.95
CA VAL A 21 0.79 0.33 -14.41
C VAL A 21 0.00 1.59 -14.10
N THR A 22 -0.85 2.04 -15.02
CA THR A 22 -1.66 3.26 -14.84
C THR A 22 -2.60 3.14 -13.65
N ALA A 23 -3.24 1.98 -13.47
CA ALA A 23 -4.09 1.75 -12.29
C ALA A 23 -3.26 1.74 -11.00
N GLY A 24 -2.09 1.10 -11.01
CA GLY A 24 -1.18 1.09 -9.86
C GLY A 24 -0.65 2.49 -9.51
N MET A 25 -0.37 3.34 -10.51
CA MET A 25 -0.01 4.74 -10.29
C MET A 25 -1.17 5.54 -9.70
N GLY A 26 -2.42 5.31 -10.14
CA GLY A 26 -3.59 5.93 -9.53
C GLY A 26 -3.75 5.59 -8.04
N ILE A 27 -3.47 4.32 -7.66
CA ILE A 27 -3.45 3.92 -6.24
C ILE A 27 -2.30 4.61 -5.50
N TYR A 28 -1.11 4.64 -6.10
CA TYR A 28 0.05 5.30 -5.51
C TYR A 28 -0.21 6.80 -5.24
N ASP A 29 -0.76 7.52 -6.21
CA ASP A 29 -1.07 8.94 -6.06
C ASP A 29 -2.13 9.17 -4.97
N ALA A 30 -3.15 8.30 -4.91
CA ALA A 30 -4.13 8.34 -3.83
C ALA A 30 -3.47 8.14 -2.45
N MET A 31 -2.53 7.20 -2.34
CA MET A 31 -1.74 6.99 -1.10
C MET A 31 -0.93 8.24 -0.72
N LYS A 32 -0.41 9.00 -1.69
CA LYS A 32 0.38 10.23 -1.44
C LYS A 32 -0.49 11.44 -1.12
N LEU A 33 -1.75 11.44 -1.54
CA LEU A 33 -2.70 12.49 -1.21
C LEU A 33 -3.22 12.38 0.23
N CYS A 34 -3.25 11.16 0.79
CA CYS A 34 -3.64 10.93 2.18
C CYS A 34 -2.67 11.63 3.15
N LYS A 35 -3.23 12.28 4.18
CA LYS A 35 -2.41 12.85 5.27
C LYS A 35 -2.06 11.81 6.32
N ALA A 36 -2.94 10.84 6.53
CA ALA A 36 -2.68 9.69 7.38
C ALA A 36 -1.57 8.82 6.80
N ASP A 37 -0.78 8.21 7.69
CA ASP A 37 0.19 7.20 7.30
C ASP A 37 -0.50 5.99 6.67
N VAL A 38 0.08 5.49 5.57
CA VAL A 38 -0.38 4.27 4.90
C VAL A 38 0.60 3.14 5.21
N SER A 39 0.21 2.26 6.12
CA SER A 39 0.85 0.98 6.38
C SER A 39 0.53 -0.01 5.27
N THR A 40 1.53 -0.70 4.73
CA THR A 40 1.34 -1.71 3.68
C THR A 40 1.71 -3.09 4.20
N VAL A 41 0.86 -4.08 3.95
CA VAL A 41 1.02 -5.44 4.48
C VAL A 41 0.86 -6.46 3.36
N CYS A 42 1.90 -7.26 3.14
CA CYS A 42 1.82 -8.41 2.25
C CYS A 42 1.06 -9.56 2.89
N LEU A 43 0.14 -10.21 2.17
CA LEU A 43 -0.57 -11.41 2.66
C LEU A 43 -0.29 -12.70 1.86
N GLY A 44 0.37 -12.63 0.72
CA GLY A 44 0.77 -13.82 -0.04
C GLY A 44 1.74 -13.49 -1.17
N LEU A 45 1.22 -13.20 -2.35
CA LEU A 45 2.03 -12.85 -3.52
C LEU A 45 2.16 -11.33 -3.65
N LEU A 46 3.38 -10.85 -3.90
CA LEU A 46 3.63 -9.50 -4.39
C LEU A 46 4.55 -9.55 -5.59
N ALA A 47 3.99 -9.28 -6.76
CA ALA A 47 4.76 -9.14 -7.97
C ALA A 47 4.43 -7.83 -8.70
N SER A 48 5.41 -7.29 -9.42
CA SER A 48 5.27 -6.09 -10.25
C SER A 48 4.63 -4.92 -9.48
N MET A 49 3.53 -4.35 -9.97
CA MET A 49 2.84 -3.24 -9.32
C MET A 49 2.36 -3.55 -7.90
N GLY A 50 2.12 -4.81 -7.54
CA GLY A 50 1.83 -5.20 -6.16
C GLY A 50 3.04 -4.96 -5.24
N ALA A 51 4.23 -5.36 -5.67
CA ALA A 51 5.48 -5.12 -4.94
C ALA A 51 5.82 -3.62 -4.87
N PHE A 52 5.57 -2.87 -5.95
CA PHE A 52 5.73 -1.41 -5.97
C PHE A 52 4.84 -0.73 -4.92
N LEU A 53 3.56 -1.09 -4.87
CA LEU A 53 2.63 -0.52 -3.90
C LEU A 53 2.97 -0.89 -2.45
N LEU A 54 3.45 -2.11 -2.20
CA LEU A 54 4.00 -2.46 -0.89
C LEU A 54 5.16 -1.52 -0.53
N ALA A 55 6.11 -1.33 -1.44
CA ALA A 55 7.28 -0.49 -1.22
C ALA A 55 6.95 1.00 -1.01
N ALA A 56 5.82 1.46 -1.55
CA ALA A 56 5.35 2.85 -1.49
C ALA A 56 4.73 3.27 -0.15
N GLY A 57 4.43 2.31 0.74
CA GLY A 57 3.92 2.58 2.09
C GLY A 57 4.87 3.43 2.94
N THR A 58 4.34 3.98 4.04
CA THR A 58 5.11 4.84 4.95
C THR A 58 6.39 4.13 5.44
N LYS A 59 7.50 4.87 5.52
CA LYS A 59 8.79 4.33 5.98
C LYS A 59 8.64 3.73 7.39
N GLY A 60 9.15 2.51 7.59
CA GLY A 60 9.01 1.76 8.85
C GLY A 60 7.66 1.05 9.03
N LYS A 61 6.74 1.18 8.08
CA LYS A 61 5.37 0.63 8.13
C LYS A 61 5.03 -0.28 6.95
N LYS A 62 6.06 -0.91 6.39
CA LYS A 62 5.98 -1.84 5.26
C LYS A 62 6.29 -3.23 5.76
N ILE A 63 5.29 -4.10 5.77
CA ILE A 63 5.35 -5.38 6.47
C ILE A 63 5.24 -6.50 5.44
N LEU A 64 6.27 -7.35 5.37
CA LEU A 64 6.18 -8.65 4.75
C LEU A 64 5.67 -9.63 5.80
N HIS A 65 4.46 -10.16 5.63
CA HIS A 65 4.01 -11.26 6.46
C HIS A 65 4.82 -12.51 6.11
N ALA A 66 5.17 -13.33 7.09
CA ALA A 66 6.14 -14.43 6.97
C ALA A 66 5.78 -15.56 5.96
N LYS A 67 4.63 -15.45 5.29
CA LYS A 67 4.18 -16.36 4.21
C LYS A 67 4.16 -15.69 2.83
N CYS A 68 4.64 -14.46 2.76
CA CYS A 68 5.24 -13.86 1.57
C CYS A 68 6.76 -14.12 1.62
#